data_AF-A0A1M3L989-F1
#
_entry.id   AF-A0A1M3L989-F1
#
_cell.length_a   1.000
_cell.length_b   1.000
_cell.length_c   1.000
_cell.angle_alpha   90.00
_cell.angle_beta   90.00
_cell.angle_gamma   90.00
#
_symmetry.space_group_name_H-M   'P 1'
#
loop_
_entity.id
_entity.type
_entity.pdbx_description
1 polymer ?
#
loop_
_entity_poly.entity_id
_entity_poly.type
_entity_poly.pdbx_seq_one_letter_code
_entity_poly.pdbx_strand_id
1 'polypeptide(L)'
;MSIQQANENLTQEVIKLYFLAQTTAEQKQIIKGNIIRTGRIANITKIQVENGIKKQVDYDRISVALENLRTQFDNTEALHQQQLNMVKYLLEIPTEQQIALTDSVSMPLLDCNPAIISDFSEHIDVQILNQEKDIAKLKGKAIKSEYLPTLSFTGQFTYQGSREHFKDYFNSGSMKK
;
A
#
# COMPACT_ATOMS: atom_id res chain seq x y z
N MET A 1 11.34 -1.60 -13.50
CA MET A 1 11.78 -1.00 -12.22
C MET A 1 10.63 -0.45 -11.39
N SER A 2 9.62 0.21 -11.98
CA SER A 2 8.38 0.60 -11.27
C SER A 2 7.69 -0.58 -10.55
N ILE A 3 7.68 -1.77 -11.16
CA ILE A 3 7.11 -2.99 -10.56
C ILE A 3 7.86 -3.41 -9.29
N GLN A 4 9.19 -3.26 -9.26
CA GLN A 4 9.99 -3.64 -8.10
C GLN A 4 9.73 -2.70 -6.91
N GLN A 5 9.73 -1.39 -7.16
CA GLN A 5 9.36 -0.39 -6.15
C GLN A 5 7.92 -0.59 -5.66
N ALA A 6 6.99 -0.90 -6.57
CA ALA A 6 5.60 -1.19 -6.21
C ALA A 6 5.48 -2.43 -5.32
N ASN A 7 6.19 -3.52 -5.64
CA ASN A 7 6.20 -4.75 -4.84
C ASN A 7 6.83 -4.54 -3.46
N GLU A 8 7.92 -3.77 -3.39
CA GLU A 8 8.61 -3.49 -2.14
C GLU A 8 7.75 -2.61 -1.21
N ASN A 9 7.13 -1.57 -1.76
CA ASN A 9 6.17 -0.75 -1.04
C ASN A 9 4.95 -1.55 -0.57
N LEU A 10 4.40 -2.43 -1.43
CA LEU A 10 3.28 -3.30 -1.08
C LEU A 10 3.66 -4.26 0.05
N THR A 11 4.85 -4.86 -0.02
CA THR A 11 5.36 -5.76 1.03
C THR A 11 5.51 -5.04 2.36
N GLN A 12 6.11 -3.84 2.37
CA GLN A 12 6.25 -3.03 3.58
C GLN A 12 4.88 -2.65 4.16
N GLU A 13 3.92 -2.29 3.32
CA GLU A 13 2.58 -1.91 3.77
C GLU A 13 1.83 -3.10 4.39
N VAL A 14 1.93 -4.29 3.77
CA VAL A 14 1.37 -5.52 4.32
C VAL A 14 1.99 -5.85 5.68
N ILE A 15 3.32 -5.74 5.82
CA ILE A 15 4.01 -6.00 7.10
C ILE A 15 3.54 -5.03 8.19
N LYS A 16 3.49 -3.73 7.88
CA LYS A 16 3.01 -2.71 8.83
C LYS A 16 1.58 -2.98 9.27
N LEU A 17 0.71 -3.31 8.31
CA LEU A 17 -0.69 -3.59 8.58
C LEU A 17 -0.88 -4.89 9.39
N TYR A 18 -0.07 -5.92 9.13
CA TYR A 18 -0.04 -7.15 9.91
C TYR A 18 0.26 -6.87 11.39
N PHE A 19 1.34 -6.14 11.67
CA PHE A 19 1.72 -5.78 13.04
C PHE A 19 0.70 -4.84 13.70
N LEU A 20 0.09 -3.93 12.94
CA LEU A 20 -0.98 -3.06 13.44
C LEU A 20 -2.22 -3.86 13.85
N ALA A 21 -2.63 -4.83 13.02
CA ALA A 21 -3.74 -5.72 13.32
C ALA A 21 -3.46 -6.55 14.59
N GLN A 22 -2.24 -7.05 14.72
CA GLN A 22 -1.79 -7.79 15.88
C GLN A 22 -1.82 -6.95 17.17
N THR A 23 -1.31 -5.71 17.10
CA THR A 23 -1.33 -4.76 18.22
C THR A 23 -2.76 -4.44 18.65
N THR A 24 -3.66 -4.28 17.69
CA THR A 24 -5.08 -4.01 17.96
C THR A 24 -5.77 -5.22 18.61
N ALA A 25 -5.38 -6.44 18.25
CA ALA A 25 -5.86 -7.66 18.91
C ALA A 25 -5.47 -7.70 20.41
N GLU A 26 -4.22 -7.35 20.73
CA GLU A 26 -3.76 -7.26 22.13
C GLU A 26 -4.49 -6.15 22.89
N GLN A 27 -4.67 -4.99 22.27
CA GLN A 27 -5.44 -3.89 22.86
C GLN A 27 -6.88 -4.32 23.19
N LYS A 28 -7.51 -5.12 22.32
CA LYS A 28 -8.83 -5.70 22.57
C LYS A 28 -8.84 -6.58 23.82
N GLN A 29 -7.81 -7.42 24.02
CA GLN A 29 -7.70 -8.26 25.23
C GLN A 29 -7.49 -7.43 26.50
N ILE A 30 -6.70 -6.36 26.43
CA ILE A 30 -6.48 -5.42 27.54
C ILE A 30 -7.80 -4.75 27.93
N ILE A 31 -8.55 -4.22 26.96
CA ILE A 31 -9.84 -3.56 27.20
C ILE A 31 -10.83 -4.56 27.81
N LYS A 32 -10.90 -5.79 27.29
CA LYS A 32 -11.74 -6.87 27.86
C LYS A 32 -11.38 -7.16 29.32
N GLY A 33 -10.10 -7.24 29.63
CA GLY A 33 -9.62 -7.37 31.01
C GLY A 33 -10.07 -6.21 31.90
N ASN A 34 -10.02 -4.98 31.39
CA ASN A 34 -10.50 -3.79 32.10
C ASN A 34 -12.01 -3.81 32.32
N ILE A 35 -12.81 -4.22 31.34
CA ILE A 35 -14.27 -4.38 31.49
C ILE A 35 -14.60 -5.34 32.64
N ILE A 36 -13.91 -6.49 32.71
CA ILE A 36 -14.12 -7.48 33.78
C ILE A 36 -13.78 -6.88 35.14
N ARG A 37 -12.63 -6.19 35.25
CA ARG A 37 -12.18 -5.56 36.50
C ARG A 37 -13.14 -4.45 36.95
N THR A 38 -13.49 -3.53 36.06
CA THR A 38 -14.42 -2.42 36.34
C THR A 38 -15.82 -2.94 36.66
N GLY A 39 -16.28 -3.99 35.99
CA GLY A 39 -17.56 -4.64 36.30
C GLY A 39 -17.60 -5.22 37.72
N ARG A 40 -16.50 -5.82 38.19
CA ARG A 40 -16.39 -6.26 39.59
C ARG A 40 -16.44 -5.09 40.57
N ILE A 41 -15.74 -3.99 40.27
CA ILE A 41 -15.76 -2.78 41.10
C ILE A 41 -17.17 -2.16 41.14
N ALA A 42 -17.88 -2.14 40.01
CA ALA A 42 -19.26 -1.69 39.93
C ALA A 42 -20.18 -2.52 40.83
N ASN A 43 -20.05 -3.86 40.79
CA ASN A 43 -20.85 -4.75 41.61
C ASN A 43 -20.59 -4.59 43.12
N ILE A 44 -19.32 -4.48 43.51
CA ILE A 44 -18.94 -4.21 44.92
C ILE A 44 -19.51 -2.87 45.36
N THR A 45 -19.40 -1.84 44.52
CA THR A 45 -19.90 -0.50 44.85
C THR A 45 -21.42 -0.47 44.95
N LYS A 46 -22.14 -1.23 44.12
CA LYS A 46 -23.60 -1.38 44.21
C LYS A 46 -24.01 -1.90 45.58
N ILE A 47 -23.37 -2.97 46.06
CA ILE A 47 -23.61 -3.53 47.39
C ILE A 47 -23.29 -2.51 48.48
N GLN A 48 -22.24 -1.70 48.33
CA GLN A 48 -21.91 -0.65 49.28
C GLN A 48 -22.95 0.48 49.31
N VAL A 49 -23.57 0.81 48.18
CA VAL A 49 -24.66 1.79 48.11
C VAL A 49 -25.92 1.23 48.76
N GLU A 50 -26.27 -0.03 48.49
CA GLU A 50 -27.42 -0.71 49.10
C GLU A 50 -27.28 -0.80 50.64
N ASN A 51 -26.06 -0.94 51.14
CA ASN A 51 -25.76 -0.93 52.58
C ASN A 51 -25.54 0.49 53.17
N GLY A 52 -25.72 1.56 52.37
CA GLY A 52 -25.57 2.95 52.83
C GLY A 52 -24.12 3.41 53.09
N ILE A 53 -23.12 2.62 52.69
CA ILE A 53 -21.68 2.92 52.86
C ILE A 53 -21.19 3.93 51.81
N LYS A 54 -21.75 3.87 50.60
CA LYS A 54 -21.40 4.75 49.47
C LYS A 54 -22.60 5.46 48.89
N LYS A 55 -22.34 6.52 48.11
CA LYS A 55 -23.40 7.30 47.45
C LYS A 55 -23.72 6.69 46.08
N GLN A 56 -24.98 6.81 45.65
CA GLN A 56 -25.43 6.40 44.31
C GLN A 56 -24.55 7.01 43.19
N VAL A 57 -24.14 8.26 43.35
CA VAL A 57 -23.26 8.95 42.38
C VAL A 57 -21.90 8.26 42.18
N ASP A 58 -21.39 7.55 43.19
CA ASP A 58 -20.14 6.79 43.07
C ASP A 58 -20.34 5.55 42.19
N TYR A 59 -21.47 4.87 42.34
CA TYR A 59 -21.86 3.75 41.48
C TYR A 59 -22.11 4.21 40.03
N ASP A 60 -22.82 5.34 39.85
CA ASP A 60 -23.15 5.86 38.53
C ASP A 60 -21.89 6.21 37.74
N ARG A 61 -20.87 6.81 38.38
CA ARG A 61 -19.57 7.10 37.76
C ARG A 61 -18.87 5.84 37.25
N ILE A 62 -18.86 4.78 38.06
CA ILE A 62 -18.23 3.50 37.66
C ILE A 62 -19.03 2.85 36.53
N SER A 63 -20.36 2.95 36.56
CA SER A 63 -21.24 2.42 35.52
C SER A 63 -21.03 3.13 34.18
N VAL A 64 -20.90 4.47 34.18
CA VAL A 64 -20.53 5.23 32.99
C VAL A 64 -19.14 4.83 32.48
N ALA A 65 -18.16 4.67 33.38
CA ALA A 65 -16.82 4.22 32.98
C ALA A 65 -16.84 2.80 32.37
N LEU A 66 -17.66 1.90 32.91
CA LEU A 66 -17.85 0.56 32.37
C LEU A 66 -18.47 0.61 30.96
N GLU A 67 -19.47 1.46 30.75
CA GLU A 67 -20.12 1.61 29.46
C GLU A 67 -19.18 2.23 28.41
N ASN A 68 -18.37 3.20 28.81
CA ASN A 68 -17.31 3.76 27.97
C ASN A 68 -16.29 2.68 27.55
N LEU A 69 -15.90 1.77 28.47
CA LEU A 69 -15.01 0.66 28.15
C LEU A 69 -15.64 -0.34 27.17
N ARG A 70 -16.94 -0.61 27.29
CA ARG A 70 -17.67 -1.46 26.32
C ARG A 70 -17.71 -0.82 24.94
N THR A 71 -18.04 0.46 24.88
CA THR A 71 -18.01 1.23 23.62
C THR A 71 -16.61 1.21 23.01
N GLN A 72 -15.56 1.35 23.82
CA GLN A 72 -14.18 1.27 23.37
C GLN A 72 -13.83 -0.12 22.83
N PHE A 73 -14.33 -1.19 23.46
CA PHE A 73 -14.16 -2.56 22.99
C PHE A 73 -14.81 -2.76 21.62
N ASP A 74 -16.06 -2.35 21.45
CA ASP A 74 -16.79 -2.49 20.17
C ASP A 74 -16.10 -1.72 19.04
N ASN A 75 -15.63 -0.50 19.33
CA ASN A 75 -14.87 0.30 18.37
C ASN A 75 -13.53 -0.35 17.99
N THR A 76 -12.83 -0.94 18.97
CA THR A 76 -11.55 -1.62 18.74
C THR A 76 -11.76 -2.94 17.99
N GLU A 77 -12.86 -3.63 18.22
CA GLU A 77 -13.25 -4.82 17.47
C GLU A 77 -13.56 -4.50 16.01
N ALA A 78 -14.35 -3.44 15.76
CA ALA A 78 -14.63 -2.97 14.40
C ALA A 78 -13.34 -2.55 13.67
N LEU A 79 -12.45 -1.83 14.36
CA LEU A 79 -11.15 -1.43 13.83
C LEU A 79 -10.27 -2.64 13.49
N HIS A 80 -10.20 -3.64 14.37
CA HIS A 80 -9.45 -4.86 14.13
C HIS A 80 -9.99 -5.61 12.90
N GLN A 81 -11.32 -5.72 12.76
CA GLN A 81 -11.95 -6.33 11.61
C GLN A 81 -11.63 -5.58 10.31
N GLN A 82 -11.64 -4.25 10.35
CA GLN A 82 -11.27 -3.40 9.21
C GLN A 82 -9.81 -3.63 8.80
N GLN A 83 -8.89 -3.71 9.75
CA GLN A 83 -7.47 -3.99 9.48
C GLN A 83 -7.28 -5.36 8.83
N LEU A 84 -7.96 -6.41 9.33
CA LEU A 84 -7.94 -7.73 8.71
C LEU A 84 -8.48 -7.70 7.26
N ASN A 85 -9.55 -6.94 7.02
CA ASN A 85 -10.10 -6.78 5.67
C ASN A 85 -9.13 -6.03 4.73
N MET A 86 -8.38 -5.05 5.24
CA MET A 86 -7.32 -4.39 4.46
C MET A 86 -6.16 -5.35 4.14
N VAL A 87 -5.77 -6.23 5.07
CA VAL A 87 -4.75 -7.26 4.79
C VAL A 87 -5.24 -8.21 3.69
N LYS A 88 -6.51 -8.65 3.76
CA LYS A 88 -7.15 -9.46 2.70
C LYS A 88 -7.06 -8.77 1.35
N TYR A 89 -7.41 -7.49 1.32
CA TYR A 89 -7.41 -6.69 0.09
C TYR A 89 -6.00 -6.57 -0.52
N LEU A 90 -4.99 -6.26 0.30
CA LEU A 90 -3.60 -6.12 -0.18
C LEU A 90 -2.99 -7.44 -0.67
N LEU A 91 -3.45 -8.57 -0.14
CA LEU A 91 -2.99 -9.91 -0.52
C LEU A 91 -3.89 -10.61 -1.55
N GLU A 92 -4.90 -9.91 -2.09
CA GLU A 92 -5.88 -10.46 -3.04
C GLU A 92 -6.61 -11.72 -2.52
N ILE A 93 -6.77 -11.83 -1.20
CA ILE A 93 -7.46 -12.95 -0.56
C ILE A 93 -8.97 -12.70 -0.61
N PRO A 94 -9.81 -13.70 -0.98
CA PRO A 94 -11.26 -13.57 -0.95
C PRO A 94 -11.75 -13.13 0.43
N THR A 95 -12.65 -12.15 0.48
CA THR A 95 -13.11 -11.55 1.73
C THR A 95 -13.84 -12.55 2.64
N GLU A 96 -14.46 -13.57 2.02
CA GLU A 96 -15.17 -14.67 2.68
C GLU A 96 -14.25 -15.63 3.45
N GLN A 97 -12.96 -15.67 3.12
CA GLN A 97 -12.02 -16.54 3.78
C GLN A 97 -11.69 -15.98 5.18
N GLN A 98 -11.95 -16.77 6.23
CA GLN A 98 -11.53 -16.39 7.59
C GLN A 98 -10.01 -16.47 7.69
N ILE A 99 -9.40 -15.38 8.12
CA ILE A 99 -7.97 -15.32 8.45
C ILE A 99 -7.88 -14.97 9.93
N ALA A 100 -7.11 -15.76 10.67
CA ALA A 100 -6.75 -15.46 12.04
C ALA A 100 -5.23 -15.25 12.09
N LEU A 101 -4.80 -14.14 12.68
CA LEU A 101 -3.40 -13.90 12.95
C LEU A 101 -3.04 -14.73 14.20
N THR A 102 -2.24 -15.77 14.04
CA THR A 102 -1.92 -16.73 15.12
C THR A 102 -0.70 -16.32 15.95
N ASP A 103 0.11 -15.40 15.44
CA ASP A 103 1.33 -14.99 16.12
C ASP A 103 1.02 -14.09 17.31
N SER A 104 1.78 -14.25 18.40
CA SER A 104 1.76 -13.34 19.55
C SER A 104 2.60 -12.09 19.24
N VAL A 105 2.29 -10.94 19.84
CA VAL A 105 3.16 -9.73 19.80
C VAL A 105 4.42 -9.99 20.64
N SER A 106 5.17 -11.03 20.30
CA SER A 106 6.58 -11.10 20.63
C SER A 106 7.25 -10.34 19.50
N MET A 107 7.51 -9.05 19.73
CA MET A 107 8.67 -8.46 19.08
C MET A 107 9.86 -9.16 19.75
N PRO A 108 10.56 -10.12 19.10
CA PRO A 108 11.98 -10.18 19.40
C PRO A 108 12.45 -8.76 19.17
N LEU A 109 13.02 -8.13 20.20
CA LEU A 109 13.79 -6.92 20.01
C LEU A 109 14.71 -7.29 18.86
N LEU A 110 14.43 -6.75 17.67
CA LEU A 110 15.37 -6.84 16.57
C LEU A 110 16.64 -6.30 17.20
N ASP A 111 17.67 -7.14 17.31
CA ASP A 111 19.02 -6.71 17.62
C ASP A 111 19.42 -5.83 16.43
N CYS A 112 18.88 -4.62 16.40
CA CYS A 112 19.28 -3.52 15.56
C CYS A 112 20.61 -3.08 16.14
N ASN A 113 21.64 -3.88 15.88
CA ASN A 113 22.92 -3.28 15.62
C ASN A 113 22.71 -2.53 14.31
N PRO A 114 22.62 -1.19 14.30
CA PRO A 114 22.54 -0.46 13.05
C PRO A 114 23.85 -0.75 12.33
N ALA A 115 23.85 -1.72 11.43
CA ALA A 115 24.87 -1.77 10.41
C ALA A 115 24.80 -0.40 9.76
N ILE A 116 25.88 0.38 9.89
CA ILE A 116 26.02 1.63 9.15
C ILE A 116 26.09 1.18 7.69
N ILE A 117 24.93 1.05 7.05
CA ILE A 117 24.82 0.82 5.63
C ILE A 117 25.20 2.14 5.00
N SER A 118 26.49 2.30 4.71
CA SER A 118 27.03 3.48 4.05
C SER A 118 26.83 3.45 2.53
N ASP A 119 26.48 2.27 1.98
CA ASP A 119 26.22 2.09 0.56
C ASP A 119 24.71 1.97 0.28
N PHE A 120 24.15 3.02 -0.32
CA PHE A 120 22.75 3.08 -0.74
C PHE A 120 22.58 2.78 -2.23
N SER A 121 23.64 2.34 -2.92
CA SER A 121 23.59 2.09 -4.38
C SER A 121 22.58 1.00 -4.75
N GLU A 122 22.31 0.07 -3.83
CA GLU A 122 21.33 -1.00 -4.00
C GLU A 122 19.89 -0.57 -3.70
N HIS A 123 19.66 0.60 -3.08
CA HIS A 123 18.32 1.08 -2.77
C HIS A 123 17.55 1.43 -4.04
N ILE A 124 16.32 0.92 -4.18
CA ILE A 124 15.52 1.10 -5.39
C ILE A 124 15.29 2.58 -5.74
N ASP A 125 15.08 3.43 -4.75
CA ASP A 125 14.90 4.87 -4.94
C ASP A 125 16.17 5.54 -5.51
N VAL A 126 17.36 5.09 -5.07
CA VAL A 126 18.64 5.59 -5.60
C VAL A 126 18.84 5.13 -7.04
N GLN A 127 18.46 3.90 -7.37
CA GLN A 127 18.51 3.41 -8.75
C GLN A 127 17.56 4.19 -9.67
N ILE A 128 16.34 4.50 -9.21
CA ILE A 128 15.39 5.34 -9.95
C ILE A 128 15.97 6.74 -10.17
N LEU A 129 16.48 7.39 -9.12
CA LEU A 129 17.10 8.71 -9.23
C LEU A 129 18.28 8.74 -10.21
N ASN A 130 19.11 7.68 -10.21
CA ASN A 130 20.21 7.56 -11.16
C ASN A 130 19.71 7.44 -12.61
N GLN A 131 18.64 6.69 -12.86
CA GLN A 131 18.03 6.62 -14.19
C GLN A 131 17.40 7.93 -14.62
N GLU A 132 16.70 8.62 -13.73
CA GLU A 132 16.13 9.95 -14.02
C GLU A 132 17.22 10.97 -14.37
N LYS A 133 18.34 10.92 -13.65
CA LYS A 133 19.53 11.72 -13.95
C LYS A 133 20.08 11.43 -15.33
N ASP A 134 20.17 10.17 -15.73
CA ASP A 134 20.67 9.81 -17.06
C ASP A 134 19.69 10.18 -18.18
N ILE A 135 18.39 10.05 -17.96
CA ILE A 135 17.35 10.56 -18.86
C ILE A 135 17.46 12.07 -18.99
N ALA A 136 17.66 12.81 -17.89
CA ALA A 136 17.82 14.26 -17.91
C ALA A 136 19.07 14.69 -18.72
N LYS A 137 20.19 13.96 -18.58
CA LYS A 137 21.38 14.18 -19.41
C LYS A 137 21.10 13.95 -20.89
N LEU A 138 20.39 12.86 -21.24
CA LEU A 138 20.03 12.56 -22.63
C LEU A 138 19.11 13.63 -23.21
N LYS A 139 18.12 14.11 -22.45
CA LYS A 139 17.26 15.25 -22.84
C LYS A 139 18.09 16.50 -23.11
N GLY A 140 19.03 16.82 -22.23
CA GLY A 140 19.94 17.96 -22.43
C GLY A 140 20.81 17.81 -23.69
N LYS A 141 21.31 16.60 -23.98
CA LYS A 141 22.04 16.31 -25.23
C LYS A 141 21.14 16.44 -26.46
N ALA A 142 19.90 15.97 -26.41
CA ALA A 142 18.94 16.08 -27.50
C ALA A 142 18.64 17.56 -27.82
N ILE A 143 18.37 18.38 -26.80
CA ILE A 143 18.17 19.83 -26.95
C ILE A 143 19.41 20.48 -27.58
N LYS A 144 20.63 20.12 -27.14
CA LYS A 144 21.86 20.62 -27.76
C LYS A 144 22.00 20.20 -29.22
N SER A 145 21.60 18.98 -29.55
CA SER A 145 21.64 18.45 -30.92
C SER A 145 20.61 19.10 -31.84
N GLU A 146 19.56 19.72 -31.30
CA GLU A 146 18.57 20.47 -32.07
C GLU A 146 19.18 21.73 -32.70
N TYR A 147 20.22 22.30 -32.10
CA TYR A 147 20.99 23.41 -32.68
C TYR A 147 21.95 22.97 -33.80
N LEU A 148 22.08 21.67 -34.06
CA LEU A 148 22.89 21.14 -35.15
C LEU A 148 22.00 20.84 -36.37
N PRO A 149 22.51 21.03 -37.60
CA PRO A 149 21.74 20.72 -38.80
C PRO A 149 21.38 19.22 -38.84
N THR A 150 20.11 18.92 -39.06
CA THR A 150 19.63 17.55 -39.22
C THR A 150 19.81 17.12 -40.68
N LEU A 151 20.54 16.02 -40.91
CA LEU A 151 20.65 15.40 -42.22
C LEU A 151 19.63 14.27 -42.30
N SER A 152 18.67 14.39 -43.22
CA SER A 152 17.72 13.33 -43.52
C SER A 152 17.84 12.92 -44.99
N PHE A 153 17.83 11.61 -45.25
CA PHE A 153 17.82 11.05 -46.59
C PHE A 153 16.48 10.36 -46.81
N THR A 154 15.75 10.80 -47.82
CA THR A 154 14.49 10.16 -48.23
C THR A 154 14.63 9.73 -49.69
N GLY A 155 14.23 8.49 -49.97
CA GLY A 155 14.26 7.91 -51.30
C GLY A 155 12.92 7.28 -51.59
N GLN A 156 12.31 7.66 -52.72
CA GLN A 156 11.04 7.11 -53.18
C GLN A 156 11.21 6.64 -54.62
N PHE A 157 11.05 5.34 -54.85
CA PHE A 157 11.01 4.76 -56.19
C PHE A 157 9.56 4.33 -56.47
N THR A 158 8.85 5.11 -57.28
CA THR A 158 7.45 4.82 -57.66
C THR A 158 7.29 4.92 -59.17
N TYR A 159 6.63 3.92 -59.75
CA TYR A 159 6.25 3.89 -61.15
C TYR A 159 4.72 3.94 -61.22
N GLN A 160 4.17 5.10 -61.60
CA GLN A 160 2.73 5.32 -61.75
C GLN A 160 2.37 5.61 -63.21
N GLY A 161 1.31 4.99 -63.71
CA GLY A 161 0.74 5.26 -65.03
C GLY A 161 -0.77 5.31 -64.94
N SER A 162 -1.37 6.45 -65.29
CA SER A 162 -2.83 6.58 -65.41
C SER A 162 -3.21 6.37 -66.88
N ARG A 163 -4.04 5.35 -67.15
CA ARG A 163 -4.53 4.99 -68.49
C ARG A 163 -6.05 4.85 -68.42
N GLU A 164 -6.76 5.53 -69.31
CA GLU A 164 -8.24 5.51 -69.35
C GLU A 164 -8.81 4.20 -69.94
N HIS A 165 -7.96 3.35 -70.55
CA HIS A 165 -8.37 2.08 -71.15
C HIS A 165 -7.41 0.93 -70.79
N PHE A 166 -7.98 -0.20 -70.37
CA PHE A 166 -7.27 -1.42 -69.91
C PHE A 166 -6.38 -2.07 -70.99
N LYS A 167 -6.59 -1.78 -72.28
CA LYS A 167 -5.95 -2.48 -73.41
C LYS A 167 -4.44 -2.16 -73.58
N ASP A 168 -3.97 -1.02 -73.07
CA ASP A 168 -2.59 -0.53 -73.30
C ASP A 168 -1.63 -0.79 -72.12
N TYR A 169 -2.01 -1.65 -71.18
CA TYR A 169 -1.32 -1.82 -69.90
C TYR A 169 0.03 -2.57 -69.98
N PHE A 170 0.24 -3.44 -70.97
CA PHE A 170 1.41 -4.33 -71.05
C PHE A 170 2.48 -3.96 -72.09
N ASN A 171 2.34 -2.84 -72.81
CA ASN A 171 3.33 -2.43 -73.82
C ASN A 171 4.41 -1.51 -73.21
N SER A 172 5.23 -2.03 -72.30
CA SER A 172 6.46 -1.38 -71.87
C SER A 172 7.63 -1.83 -72.74
N GLY A 173 8.11 -0.94 -73.61
CA GLY A 173 9.37 -1.09 -74.33
C GLY A 173 9.24 -1.64 -75.76
N SER A 174 8.96 -0.76 -76.72
CA SER A 174 9.48 -0.97 -78.08
C SER A 174 10.35 0.24 -78.46
N MET A 175 11.67 0.07 -78.32
CA MET A 175 12.65 0.94 -78.96
C MET A 175 12.37 0.92 -80.48
N LYS A 176 12.20 2.10 -81.07
CA LYS A 176 12.33 2.27 -82.52
C LYS A 176 13.59 3.08 -82.81
N LYS A 177 14.37 2.49 -83.72
CA LYS A 177 15.63 2.91 -84.33
C LYS A 177 15.50 4.24 -85.07
#